data_AF-A0A7Y7DJ06-F1
#
_entry.id   AF-A0A7Y7DJ06-F1
#
_cell.length_a   1.000
_cell.length_b   1.000
_cell.length_c   1.000
_cell.angle_alpha   90.00
_cell.angle_beta   90.00
_cell.angle_gamma   90.00
#
_symmetry.space_group_name_H-M   'P 1'
#
loop_
_entity.id
_entity.type
_entity.pdbx_description
1 polymer ?
#
loop_
_entity_poly.entity_id
_entity_poly.type
_entity_poly.pdbx_seq_one_letter_code
_entity_poly.pdbx_strand_id
1 'polypeptide(L)'
;MDSKRTLEEQRKEFANRRLIATPIAGLIAWTIVAVGSLFLEPVGKSLLLFAATGSIVYLGILVSKFTGENFLDKSRPKNTFDTLFMYSVGMAVLVYAIAIPFFMLDYTSLPLSVGILTGLMWLPISWIIQHWIGIVHGLLRTILVLAAWYLFPEHRFLAVSVVIIVLYLFAITVLEKRWRATLQQ
;
A
#
# COMPACT_ATOMS: atom_id res chain seq x y z
N MET A 1 22.33 -30.91 -12.26
CA MET A 1 22.67 -29.52 -11.89
C MET A 1 21.35 -28.80 -11.74
N ASP A 2 20.94 -28.51 -10.50
CA ASP A 2 19.68 -27.82 -10.22
C ASP A 2 19.75 -26.43 -10.86
N SER A 3 19.04 -26.23 -11.97
CA SER A 3 19.05 -24.99 -12.73
C SER A 3 18.36 -23.92 -11.90
N LYS A 4 19.13 -23.22 -11.06
CA LYS A 4 18.62 -22.09 -10.29
C LYS A 4 18.09 -21.04 -11.27
N ARG A 5 16.77 -20.81 -11.26
CA ARG A 5 16.11 -19.73 -12.01
C ARG A 5 16.89 -18.42 -11.85
N THR A 6 17.19 -17.78 -12.97
CA THR A 6 17.89 -16.50 -13.02
C THR A 6 17.10 -15.39 -12.32
N LEU A 7 17.77 -14.29 -11.96
CA LEU A 7 17.09 -13.13 -11.40
C LEU A 7 16.07 -12.53 -12.38
N GLU A 8 16.36 -12.53 -13.68
CA GLU A 8 15.44 -11.98 -14.67
C GLU A 8 14.17 -12.83 -14.82
N GLU A 9 14.29 -14.17 -14.77
CA GLU A 9 13.13 -15.07 -14.74
C GLU A 9 12.26 -14.83 -13.49
N GLN A 10 12.88 -14.74 -12.32
CA GLN A 10 12.16 -14.47 -11.06
C GLN A 10 11.49 -13.09 -11.08
N ARG A 11 12.14 -12.08 -11.67
CA ARG A 11 11.58 -10.73 -11.82
C ARG A 11 10.36 -10.74 -12.73
N LYS A 12 10.45 -11.40 -13.90
CA LYS A 12 9.34 -11.56 -14.84
C LYS A 12 8.16 -12.29 -14.19
N GLU A 13 8.43 -13.37 -13.46
CA GLU A 13 7.41 -14.10 -12.72
C GLU A 13 6.69 -13.21 -11.70
N PHE A 14 7.42 -12.39 -10.93
CA PHE A 14 6.81 -11.43 -10.01
C PHE A 14 6.00 -10.36 -10.77
N ALA A 15 6.57 -9.83 -11.85
CA ALA A 15 5.95 -8.77 -12.65
C ALA A 15 4.62 -9.20 -13.29
N ASN A 16 4.49 -10.47 -13.69
CA ASN A 16 3.28 -11.01 -14.33
C ASN A 16 2.13 -11.29 -13.33
N ARG A 17 2.34 -11.08 -12.03
CA ARG A 17 1.29 -11.22 -11.03
C ARG A 17 0.28 -10.08 -11.16
N ARG A 18 -0.95 -10.32 -10.68
CA ARG A 18 -2.04 -9.34 -10.73
C ARG A 18 -1.76 -8.09 -9.89
N LEU A 19 -1.22 -8.27 -8.68
CA LEU A 19 -0.78 -7.23 -7.74
C LEU A 19 -1.87 -6.29 -7.24
N ILE A 20 -3.13 -6.75 -7.15
CA ILE A 20 -4.26 -5.90 -6.71
C ILE A 20 -4.73 -6.19 -5.28
N ALA A 21 -4.37 -7.33 -4.69
CA ALA A 21 -4.82 -7.71 -3.34
C ALA A 21 -4.39 -6.69 -2.28
N THR A 22 -3.13 -6.27 -2.29
CA THR A 22 -2.61 -5.28 -1.34
C THR A 22 -3.24 -3.89 -1.54
N PRO A 23 -3.36 -3.36 -2.78
CA PRO A 23 -4.15 -2.14 -3.04
C PRO A 23 -5.60 -2.21 -2.56
N ILE A 24 -6.30 -3.34 -2.76
CA ILE A 24 -7.68 -3.53 -2.27
C ILE A 24 -7.73 -3.56 -0.74
N ALA A 25 -6.78 -4.24 -0.09
CA ALA A 25 -6.68 -4.23 1.37
C ALA A 25 -6.45 -2.81 1.92
N GLY A 26 -5.59 -2.04 1.26
CA GLY A 26 -5.40 -0.62 1.57
C GLY A 26 -6.67 0.20 1.37
N LEU A 27 -7.36 0.02 0.23
CA LEU A 27 -8.63 0.68 -0.06
C LEU A 27 -9.67 0.43 1.06
N ILE A 28 -9.82 -0.82 1.51
CA ILE A 28 -10.72 -1.19 2.60
C ILE A 28 -10.32 -0.49 3.90
N ALA A 29 -9.05 -0.60 4.30
CA ALA A 29 -8.55 -0.01 5.54
C ALA A 29 -8.75 1.52 5.58
N TRP A 30 -8.40 2.22 4.49
CA TRP A 30 -8.54 3.67 4.41
C TRP A 30 -10.00 4.12 4.28
N THR A 31 -10.88 3.30 3.70
CA THR A 31 -12.33 3.54 3.72
C THR A 31 -12.88 3.47 5.13
N ILE A 32 -12.45 2.48 5.92
CA ILE A 32 -12.81 2.35 7.33
C ILE A 32 -12.34 3.58 8.12
N VAL A 33 -11.11 4.05 7.89
CA VAL A 33 -10.59 5.28 8.54
C VAL A 33 -11.39 6.51 8.12
N ALA A 34 -11.69 6.68 6.83
CA ALA A 34 -12.47 7.80 6.32
C ALA A 34 -13.85 7.87 7.02
N VAL A 35 -14.60 6.77 6.98
CA VAL A 35 -15.94 6.69 7.59
C VAL A 35 -15.87 6.86 9.10
N GLY A 36 -14.98 6.14 9.78
CA GLY A 36 -14.85 6.24 11.23
C GLY A 36 -14.42 7.64 11.70
N SER A 37 -13.64 8.37 10.90
CA SER A 37 -13.20 9.72 11.26
C SER A 37 -14.33 10.76 11.35
N LEU A 38 -15.50 10.46 10.77
CA LEU A 38 -16.70 11.29 10.86
C LEU A 38 -17.41 11.19 12.21
N PHE A 39 -17.20 10.09 12.94
CA PHE A 39 -17.97 9.76 14.15
C PHE A 39 -17.12 9.65 15.41
N LEU A 40 -15.81 9.46 15.28
CA LEU A 40 -14.91 9.23 16.41
C LEU A 40 -14.28 10.51 16.92
N GLU A 41 -14.06 10.56 18.23
CA GLU A 41 -13.22 11.55 18.92
C GLU A 41 -11.72 11.36 18.59
N PRO A 42 -10.84 12.34 18.87
CA PRO A 42 -9.41 12.32 18.51
C PRO A 42 -8.66 11.02 18.83
N VAL A 43 -8.85 10.48 20.04
CA VAL A 43 -8.23 9.20 20.46
C VAL A 43 -8.76 8.05 19.61
N GLY A 44 -10.06 8.01 19.38
CA GLY A 44 -10.72 6.99 18.54
C GLY A 44 -10.22 7.02 17.10
N LYS A 45 -10.09 8.21 16.49
CA LYS A 45 -9.51 8.38 15.14
C LYS A 45 -8.11 7.78 15.03
N SER A 46 -7.29 8.03 16.05
CA SER A 46 -5.89 7.59 16.09
C SER A 46 -5.78 6.07 16.24
N LEU A 47 -6.51 5.50 17.20
CA LEU A 47 -6.57 4.05 17.41
C LEU A 47 -7.12 3.33 16.17
N LEU A 48 -8.18 3.87 15.56
CA LEU A 48 -8.74 3.31 14.34
C LEU A 48 -7.72 3.31 13.20
N LEU A 49 -6.97 4.40 13.00
CA LEU A 49 -5.96 4.48 11.96
C LEU A 49 -4.84 3.46 12.18
N PHE A 50 -4.30 3.34 13.40
CA PHE A 50 -3.30 2.31 13.72
C PHE A 50 -3.84 0.90 13.47
N ALA A 51 -5.04 0.58 13.98
CA ALA A 51 -5.65 -0.72 13.81
C ALA A 51 -5.90 -1.05 12.33
N ALA A 52 -6.51 -0.12 11.58
CA ALA A 52 -6.82 -0.29 10.17
C ALA A 52 -5.54 -0.50 9.34
N THR A 53 -4.55 0.37 9.49
CA THR A 53 -3.29 0.28 8.72
C THR A 53 -2.44 -0.92 9.11
N GLY A 54 -2.36 -1.26 10.39
CA GLY A 54 -1.70 -2.48 10.88
C GLY A 54 -2.38 -3.77 10.40
N SER A 55 -3.68 -3.71 10.12
CA SER A 55 -4.44 -4.86 9.59
C SER A 55 -4.25 -5.12 8.09
N ILE A 56 -3.65 -4.18 7.34
CA ILE A 56 -3.55 -4.26 5.86
C ILE A 56 -2.85 -5.55 5.40
N VAL A 57 -1.83 -6.02 6.12
CA VAL A 57 -1.14 -7.28 5.74
C VAL A 57 -2.08 -8.47 5.84
N TYR A 58 -2.85 -8.58 6.93
CA TYR A 58 -3.81 -9.66 7.12
C TYR A 58 -4.98 -9.56 6.15
N LEU A 59 -5.48 -8.36 5.90
CA LEU A 59 -6.48 -8.10 4.85
C LEU A 59 -5.94 -8.46 3.47
N GLY A 60 -4.68 -8.14 3.16
CA GLY A 60 -4.04 -8.50 1.90
C GLY A 60 -3.96 -10.01 1.70
N ILE A 61 -3.61 -10.76 2.75
CA ILE A 61 -3.63 -12.23 2.75
C ILE A 61 -5.06 -12.74 2.46
N LEU A 62 -6.07 -12.20 3.15
CA LEU A 62 -7.46 -12.59 2.95
C LEU A 62 -7.93 -12.30 1.52
N VAL A 63 -7.74 -11.06 1.05
CA VAL A 63 -8.12 -10.60 -0.29
C VAL A 63 -7.40 -11.40 -1.38
N SER A 64 -6.12 -11.77 -1.17
CA SER A 64 -5.34 -12.54 -2.15
C SER A 64 -5.99 -13.88 -2.51
N LYS A 65 -6.76 -14.48 -1.60
CA LYS A 65 -7.52 -15.72 -1.88
C LYS A 65 -8.63 -15.50 -2.91
N PHE A 66 -9.24 -14.33 -2.90
CA PHE A 66 -10.34 -13.97 -3.82
C PHE A 66 -9.83 -13.38 -5.14
N THR A 67 -8.64 -12.77 -5.16
CA THR A 67 -8.08 -12.19 -6.39
C THR A 67 -7.30 -13.19 -7.25
N GLY A 68 -7.11 -14.42 -6.76
CA GLY A 68 -6.30 -15.47 -7.40
C GLY A 68 -4.80 -15.35 -7.13
N GLU A 69 -4.38 -14.39 -6.31
CA GLU A 69 -2.97 -14.15 -6.01
C GLU A 69 -2.42 -15.08 -4.93
N ASN A 70 -3.27 -15.59 -4.03
CA ASN A 70 -2.98 -16.56 -2.97
C ASN A 70 -1.56 -16.48 -2.38
N PHE A 71 -1.31 -15.48 -1.53
CA PHE A 71 0.03 -15.22 -0.97
C PHE A 71 0.61 -16.35 -0.11
N LEU A 72 -0.26 -17.23 0.41
CA LEU A 72 0.15 -18.36 1.27
C LEU A 72 0.33 -19.67 0.50
N ASP A 73 0.30 -19.61 -0.83
CA ASP A 73 0.51 -20.76 -1.69
C ASP A 73 1.96 -21.28 -1.59
N LYS A 74 2.16 -22.33 -0.79
CA LYS A 74 3.46 -22.97 -0.57
C LYS A 74 3.92 -23.81 -1.76
N SER A 75 3.07 -24.06 -2.76
CA SER A 75 3.46 -24.78 -3.97
C SER A 75 4.29 -23.93 -4.92
N ARG A 76 4.21 -22.60 -4.79
CA ARG A 76 4.97 -21.66 -5.62
C ARG A 76 6.44 -21.66 -5.21
N PRO A 77 7.35 -21.66 -6.20
CA PRO A 77 8.77 -21.61 -5.90
C PRO A 77 9.13 -20.24 -5.31
N LYS A 78 9.99 -20.22 -4.28
CA LYS A 78 10.42 -18.97 -3.62
C LYS A 78 10.98 -17.97 -4.63
N ASN A 79 10.66 -16.69 -4.47
CA ASN A 79 11.08 -15.66 -5.41
C ASN A 79 11.84 -14.54 -4.67
N THR A 80 13.04 -14.19 -5.14
CA THR A 80 13.86 -13.14 -4.51
C THR A 80 13.17 -11.78 -4.48
N PHE A 81 12.28 -11.49 -5.43
CA PHE A 81 11.55 -10.22 -5.48
C PHE A 81 10.41 -10.14 -4.46
N ASP A 82 9.89 -11.28 -3.98
CA ASP A 82 9.00 -11.30 -2.82
C ASP A 82 9.75 -10.82 -1.57
N THR A 83 10.97 -11.32 -1.36
CA THR A 83 11.83 -10.88 -0.25
C THR A 83 12.20 -9.40 -0.37
N LEU A 84 12.57 -8.94 -1.58
CA LEU A 84 12.91 -7.53 -1.82
C LEU A 84 11.72 -6.60 -1.55
N PHE A 85 10.52 -7.01 -1.97
CA PHE A 85 9.30 -6.28 -1.66
C PHE A 85 9.07 -6.19 -0.14
N MET A 86 9.24 -7.29 0.59
CA MET A 86 9.11 -7.28 2.05
C MET A 86 10.16 -6.41 2.74
N TYR A 87 11.39 -6.32 2.23
CA TYR A 87 12.36 -5.34 2.72
C TYR A 87 11.91 -3.90 2.49
N SER A 88 11.26 -3.62 1.35
CA SER A 88 10.69 -2.30 1.07
C SER A 88 9.54 -1.95 2.04
N VAL A 89 8.71 -2.94 2.40
CA VAL A 89 7.71 -2.79 3.47
C VAL A 89 8.39 -2.53 4.80
N GLY A 90 9.45 -3.27 5.13
CA GLY A 90 10.25 -3.05 6.34
C GLY A 90 10.80 -1.63 6.42
N MET A 91 11.37 -1.10 5.33
CA MET A 91 11.83 0.29 5.26
C MET A 91 10.71 1.29 5.54
N ALA A 92 9.52 1.08 4.97
CA ALA A 92 8.36 1.92 5.26
C ALA A 92 7.95 1.85 6.74
N VAL A 93 7.98 0.66 7.35
CA VAL A 93 7.67 0.47 8.77
C VAL A 93 8.67 1.19 9.68
N LEU A 94 9.96 1.24 9.33
CA LEU A 94 10.96 1.97 10.13
C LEU A 94 10.64 3.47 10.26
N VAL A 95 9.89 4.05 9.33
CA VAL A 95 9.44 5.46 9.40
C VAL A 95 8.47 5.70 10.57
N TYR A 96 7.86 4.65 11.15
CA TYR A 96 7.08 4.81 12.39
C TYR A 96 7.92 5.32 13.56
N ALA A 97 9.25 5.12 13.56
CA ALA A 97 10.14 5.72 14.55
C ALA A 97 10.13 7.26 14.51
N ILE A 98 9.71 7.85 13.38
CA ILE A 98 9.44 9.29 13.24
C ILE A 98 7.95 9.59 13.48
N ALA A 99 7.05 8.78 12.91
CA ALA A 99 5.62 9.04 13.00
C ALA A 99 5.08 9.02 14.44
N ILE A 100 5.54 8.08 15.27
CA ILE A 100 5.04 7.90 16.65
C ILE A 100 5.38 9.10 17.54
N PRO A 101 6.64 9.59 17.64
CA PRO A 101 6.94 10.78 18.42
C PRO A 101 6.14 12.02 18.01
N PHE A 102 5.96 12.26 16.71
CA PHE A 102 5.16 13.40 16.24
C PHE A 102 3.67 13.23 16.56
N PHE A 103 3.13 12.02 16.45
CA PHE A 103 1.77 11.69 16.87
C PHE A 103 1.55 11.98 18.37
N MET A 104 2.53 11.69 19.22
CA MET A 104 2.44 11.96 20.66
C MET A 104 2.36 13.45 20.98
N LEU A 105 2.90 14.31 20.12
CA LEU A 105 2.83 15.77 20.26
C LEU A 105 1.56 16.35 19.61
N ASP A 106 1.19 15.84 18.44
CA ASP A 106 0.01 16.24 17.69
C ASP A 106 -0.58 15.02 16.97
N TYR A 107 -1.72 14.54 17.47
CA TYR A 107 -2.38 13.36 16.93
C TYR A 107 -2.78 13.52 15.45
N THR A 108 -2.98 14.76 14.99
CA THR A 108 -3.37 15.04 13.61
C THR A 108 -2.22 14.86 12.62
N SER A 109 -0.97 14.73 13.09
CA SER A 109 0.18 14.35 12.27
C SER A 109 0.13 12.89 11.78
N LEU A 110 -0.71 12.07 12.41
CA LEU A 110 -0.82 10.65 12.10
C LEU A 110 -1.31 10.35 10.67
N PRO A 111 -2.43 10.91 10.17
CA PRO A 111 -2.85 10.71 8.78
C PRO A 111 -1.79 11.16 7.77
N LEU A 112 -1.05 12.24 8.05
CA LEU A 112 0.05 12.70 7.18
C LEU A 112 1.18 11.67 7.13
N SER A 113 1.76 11.36 8.30
CA SER A 113 2.93 10.49 8.41
C SER A 113 2.64 9.07 7.95
N VAL A 114 1.58 8.44 8.46
CA VAL A 114 1.18 7.08 8.10
C VAL A 114 0.67 7.01 6.67
N GLY A 115 -0.05 8.05 6.23
CA GLY A 115 -0.53 8.19 4.86
C GLY A 115 0.61 8.16 3.85
N ILE A 116 1.72 8.85 4.11
CA ILE A 116 2.90 8.88 3.24
C ILE A 116 3.72 7.60 3.37
N LEU A 117 4.10 7.18 4.59
CA LEU A 117 5.03 6.06 4.77
C LEU A 117 4.49 4.75 4.17
N THR A 118 3.19 4.48 4.30
CA THR A 118 2.56 3.26 3.75
C THR A 118 2.47 3.28 2.22
N GLY A 119 2.84 4.40 1.59
CA GLY A 119 2.98 4.54 0.13
C GLY A 119 4.40 4.30 -0.39
N LEU A 120 5.44 4.28 0.45
CA LEU A 120 6.84 4.30 -0.01
C LEU A 120 7.25 3.04 -0.78
N MET A 121 6.66 1.89 -0.42
CA MET A 121 6.92 0.60 -1.08
C MET A 121 6.50 0.55 -2.55
N TRP A 122 5.74 1.54 -3.06
CA TRP A 122 5.35 1.60 -4.46
C TRP A 122 6.50 1.95 -5.41
N LEU A 123 7.48 2.74 -4.96
CA LEU A 123 8.66 3.09 -5.77
C LEU A 123 9.45 1.84 -6.21
N PRO A 124 9.91 0.96 -5.30
CA PRO A 124 10.61 -0.26 -5.70
C PRO A 124 9.72 -1.22 -6.50
N ILE A 125 8.41 -1.33 -6.20
CA ILE A 125 7.47 -2.10 -7.03
C ILE A 125 7.56 -1.66 -8.49
N SER A 126 7.53 -0.35 -8.76
CA SER A 126 7.56 0.22 -10.11
C SER A 126 8.74 -0.31 -10.91
N TRP A 127 9.91 -0.39 -10.27
CA TRP A 127 11.12 -0.92 -10.88
C TRP A 127 11.05 -2.43 -11.07
N ILE A 128 10.60 -3.20 -10.08
CA ILE A 128 10.49 -4.66 -10.17
C ILE A 128 9.60 -5.05 -11.36
N ILE A 129 8.45 -4.40 -11.49
CA ILE A 129 7.44 -4.74 -12.50
C ILE A 129 7.64 -4.01 -13.83
N GLN A 130 8.62 -3.12 -13.93
CA GLN A 130 8.92 -2.29 -15.12
C GLN A 130 7.68 -1.53 -15.62
N HIS A 131 6.95 -0.91 -14.69
CA HIS A 131 5.73 -0.16 -15.01
C HIS A 131 5.69 1.12 -14.17
N TRP A 132 5.29 2.24 -14.77
CA TRP A 132 5.32 3.59 -14.18
C TRP A 132 4.40 3.79 -12.97
N ILE A 133 3.39 2.93 -12.81
CA ILE A 133 2.30 3.11 -11.84
C ILE A 133 2.79 3.28 -10.40
N GLY A 134 3.87 2.60 -10.01
CA GLY A 134 4.40 2.70 -8.65
C GLY A 134 5.04 4.05 -8.35
N ILE A 135 5.82 4.60 -9.30
CA ILE A 135 6.38 5.94 -9.20
C ILE A 135 5.25 6.98 -9.11
N VAL A 136 4.28 6.93 -10.02
CA VAL A 136 3.17 7.89 -10.02
C VAL A 136 2.34 7.79 -8.74
N HIS A 137 1.99 6.58 -8.28
CA HIS A 137 1.24 6.40 -7.05
C HIS A 137 2.03 6.92 -5.84
N GLY A 138 3.32 6.61 -5.71
CA GLY A 138 4.16 7.07 -4.59
C GLY A 138 4.31 8.59 -4.53
N LEU A 139 4.58 9.23 -5.68
CA LEU A 139 4.74 10.69 -5.77
C LEU A 139 3.43 11.43 -5.55
N LEU A 140 2.36 11.05 -6.27
CA LEU A 140 1.05 11.66 -6.10
C LEU A 140 0.53 11.48 -4.68
N ARG A 141 0.75 10.30 -4.07
CA ARG A 141 0.38 10.08 -2.68
C ARG A 141 1.09 11.04 -1.74
N THR A 142 2.39 11.21 -1.90
CA THR A 142 3.16 12.14 -1.07
C THR A 142 2.63 13.57 -1.20
N ILE A 143 2.47 14.05 -2.44
CA ILE A 143 2.05 15.43 -2.74
C ILE A 143 0.61 15.67 -2.28
N LEU A 144 -0.32 14.78 -2.63
CA LEU A 144 -1.75 14.97 -2.35
C LEU A 144 -2.08 14.76 -0.87
N VAL A 145 -1.40 13.84 -0.17
CA VAL A 145 -1.57 13.69 1.28
C VAL A 145 -1.07 14.94 2.00
N LEU A 146 0.10 15.45 1.62
CA LEU A 146 0.64 16.69 2.18
C LEU A 146 -0.31 17.87 1.92
N ALA A 147 -0.76 18.03 0.68
CA ALA A 147 -1.72 19.07 0.31
C ALA A 147 -3.04 18.96 1.08
N ALA A 148 -3.63 17.76 1.14
CA ALA A 148 -4.88 17.55 1.86
C ALA A 148 -4.74 17.86 3.36
N TRP A 149 -3.60 17.53 3.96
CA TRP A 149 -3.36 17.81 5.37
C TRP A 149 -3.29 19.32 5.69
N TYR A 150 -2.70 20.12 4.79
CA TYR A 150 -2.65 21.57 4.92
C TYR A 150 -3.95 22.27 4.55
N LEU A 151 -4.63 21.81 3.49
CA LEU A 151 -5.85 22.44 2.98
C LEU A 151 -7.09 22.16 3.84
N PHE A 152 -7.09 21.05 4.59
CA PHE A 152 -8.23 20.62 5.41
C PHE A 152 -7.83 20.38 6.88
N PRO A 153 -7.41 21.41 7.63
CA PRO A 153 -6.87 21.27 8.99
C PRO A 153 -7.87 20.63 9.97
N GLU A 154 -9.16 20.95 9.86
CA GLU A 154 -10.23 20.39 10.71
C GLU A 154 -10.65 18.96 10.33
N HIS A 155 -10.30 18.52 9.11
CA HIS A 155 -10.76 17.26 8.54
C HIS A 155 -9.61 16.38 8.04
N ARG A 156 -8.41 16.52 8.63
CA ARG A 156 -7.16 15.86 8.19
C ARG A 156 -7.32 14.34 7.97
N PHE A 157 -7.93 13.64 8.91
CA PHE A 157 -8.14 12.19 8.79
C PHE A 157 -9.02 11.81 7.59
N LEU A 158 -10.14 12.50 7.41
CA LEU A 158 -11.06 12.27 6.30
C LEU A 158 -10.40 12.61 4.96
N ALA A 159 -9.89 13.84 4.84
CA ALA A 159 -9.34 14.37 3.59
C ALA A 159 -8.18 13.51 3.07
N VAL A 160 -7.24 13.15 3.95
CA VAL A 160 -6.13 12.26 3.61
C VAL A 160 -6.62 10.86 3.21
N SER A 161 -7.59 10.31 3.95
CA SER A 161 -8.13 8.99 3.63
C SER A 161 -8.80 8.95 2.25
N VAL A 162 -9.57 10.00 1.91
CA VAL A 162 -10.22 10.15 0.59
C VAL A 162 -9.18 10.21 -0.52
N VAL A 163 -8.10 10.98 -0.36
CA VAL A 163 -6.99 11.01 -1.32
C VAL A 163 -6.44 9.61 -1.56
N ILE A 164 -6.15 8.87 -0.48
CA ILE A 164 -5.56 7.53 -0.58
C ILE A 164 -6.53 6.53 -1.23
N ILE A 165 -7.82 6.61 -0.92
CA ILE A 165 -8.89 5.81 -1.56
C ILE A 165 -8.89 6.03 -3.08
N VAL A 166 -8.90 7.29 -3.53
CA VAL A 166 -8.89 7.64 -4.96
C VAL A 166 -7.63 7.10 -5.65
N LEU A 167 -6.47 7.25 -5.01
CA LEU A 167 -5.21 6.72 -5.54
C LEU A 167 -5.18 5.20 -5.63
N TYR A 168 -5.80 4.49 -4.68
CA TYR A 168 -5.94 3.04 -4.77
C TYR A 168 -6.89 2.60 -5.88
N LEU A 169 -8.05 3.25 -6.04
CA LEU A 169 -8.97 2.96 -7.15
C LEU A 169 -8.27 3.13 -8.50
N PHE A 170 -7.49 4.21 -8.65
CA PHE A 170 -6.68 4.43 -9.83
C PHE A 170 -5.64 3.32 -10.04
N ALA A 171 -4.86 2.98 -9.01
CA ALA A 171 -3.81 1.98 -9.12
C ALA A 171 -4.36 0.57 -9.38
N ILE A 172 -5.47 0.18 -8.75
CA ILE A 172 -6.16 -1.09 -9.01
C ILE A 172 -6.57 -1.17 -10.48
N THR A 173 -7.17 -0.10 -11.01
CA THR A 173 -7.62 -0.05 -12.41
C THR A 173 -6.44 -0.22 -13.38
N VAL A 174 -5.33 0.46 -13.12
CA VAL A 174 -4.12 0.37 -13.97
C VAL A 174 -3.45 -0.99 -13.87
N LEU A 175 -3.30 -1.55 -12.66
CA LEU A 175 -2.68 -2.85 -12.44
C LEU A 175 -3.50 -3.99 -13.04
N GLU A 176 -4.83 -3.91 -12.96
CA GLU A 176 -5.74 -4.87 -13.60
C GLU A 176 -5.60 -4.84 -15.12
N LYS A 177 -5.56 -3.65 -15.73
CA LYS A 177 -5.34 -3.50 -17.18
C LYS A 177 -3.98 -4.07 -17.59
N ARG A 178 -2.92 -3.77 -16.84
CA ARG A 178 -1.57 -4.30 -17.06
C ARG A 178 -1.57 -5.84 -17.02
N TRP A 179 -2.17 -6.43 -15.99
CA TRP A 179 -2.24 -7.88 -15.85
C TRP A 179 -3.00 -8.55 -17.00
N ARG A 180 -4.13 -7.98 -17.43
CA ARG A 180 -4.88 -8.50 -18.59
C ARG A 180 -4.07 -8.46 -19.88
N ALA A 181 -3.27 -7.43 -20.09
CA ALA A 181 -2.37 -7.35 -21.23
C ALA A 181 -1.30 -8.45 -21.20
N THR A 182 -0.83 -8.87 -20.02
CA THR A 182 0.13 -9.99 -19.90
C THR A 182 -0.47 -11.36 -20.17
N LEU A 183 -1.80 -11.52 -20.09
CA LEU A 183 -2.50 -12.77 -20.45
C LEU A 183 -2.72 -12.94 -21.96
N GLN A 184 -2.56 -11.86 -22.73
CA GLN A 184 -2.75 -11.85 -24.18
C GLN A 184 -1.45 -12.06 -24.97
N GLN A 185 -0.32 -12.22 -24.26
CA GLN A 185 1.02 -12.47 -24.79
C GLN A 185 1.37 -13.95 -24.62
#